data_AF-A0A957XU46-F1
#
_entry.id   AF-A0A957XU46-F1
#
_cell.length_a   1.000
_cell.length_b   1.000
_cell.length_c   1.000
_cell.angle_alpha   90.00
_cell.angle_beta   90.00
_cell.angle_gamma   90.00
#
_symmetry.space_group_name_H-M   'P 1'
#
loop_
_entity.id
_entity.type
_entity.pdbx_description
1 polymer ?
#
loop_
_entity_poly.entity_id
_entity_poly.type
_entity_poly.pdbx_seq_one_letter_code
_entity_poly.pdbx_strand_id
1 'polypeptide(L)'
;DESIPFLMTMDADMVLAPNFLAVVLEHLQRGPDTLVLCRSADLSRDAVLPANGGDLLHAFDRLRSLAVLRGRSGTGGIQAARRSFFFQVRGYDEDLLWWGAMDGDMVNRAQLAGLDICWIEDRTAMLHQWHPRKAAGLRHQAAVAEARQAWRRNHALARSRAAVLCRNEAGWGHPAPAIALSGNDG
;
A
#
# COMPACT_ATOMS: atom_id res chain seq x y z
N ASP A 1 -18.56 15.95 -4.67
CA ASP A 1 -18.00 16.58 -3.46
C ASP A 1 -16.51 16.79 -3.69
N GLU A 2 -16.10 18.04 -3.94
CA GLU A 2 -14.70 18.44 -4.17
C GLU A 2 -13.98 18.84 -2.86
N SER A 3 -14.65 18.70 -1.70
CA SER A 3 -14.08 19.10 -0.41
C SER A 3 -12.87 18.26 0.05
N ILE A 4 -12.65 17.09 -0.55
CA ILE A 4 -11.54 16.18 -0.23
C ILE A 4 -10.47 16.27 -1.34
N PRO A 5 -9.40 17.06 -1.17
CA PRO A 5 -8.41 17.32 -2.22
C PRO A 5 -7.40 16.18 -2.40
N PHE A 6 -7.15 15.39 -1.36
CA PHE A 6 -6.10 14.37 -1.32
C PHE A 6 -6.65 13.04 -0.79
N LEU A 7 -6.08 11.95 -1.27
CA LEU A 7 -6.31 10.61 -0.74
C LEU A 7 -4.98 9.99 -0.35
N MET A 8 -5.00 9.19 0.71
CA MET A 8 -3.88 8.38 1.17
C MET A 8 -4.38 6.98 1.50
N THR A 9 -3.69 5.97 0.98
CA THR A 9 -3.87 4.57 1.38
C THR A 9 -2.69 4.15 2.25
N MET A 10 -2.93 3.26 3.21
CA MET A 10 -1.88 2.61 3.99
C MET A 10 -2.35 1.28 4.58
N ASP A 11 -1.39 0.44 4.97
CA ASP A 11 -1.68 -0.73 5.80
C ASP A 11 -2.22 -0.31 7.18
N ALA A 12 -3.12 -1.11 7.76
CA ALA A 12 -3.79 -0.77 9.02
C ALA A 12 -2.91 -0.95 10.27
N ASP A 13 -1.77 -1.63 10.13
CA ASP A 13 -0.85 -2.01 11.20
C ASP A 13 0.41 -1.14 11.22
N MET A 14 0.24 0.13 10.86
CA MET A 14 1.31 1.11 10.75
C MET A 14 1.35 2.03 11.97
N VAL A 15 2.55 2.35 12.45
CA VAL A 15 2.81 3.38 13.46
C VAL A 15 3.52 4.54 12.78
N LEU A 16 2.91 5.72 12.80
CA LEU A 16 3.43 6.89 12.10
C LEU A 16 4.26 7.78 13.03
N ALA A 17 5.32 8.38 12.49
CA ALA A 17 6.01 9.46 13.19
C ALA A 17 5.06 10.63 13.47
N PRO A 18 5.27 11.40 14.54
CA PRO A 18 4.35 12.49 14.91
C PRO A 18 4.20 13.56 13.81
N ASN A 19 5.24 13.77 13.01
CA ASN A 19 5.25 14.73 11.90
C ASN A 19 4.79 14.15 10.56
N PHE A 20 4.38 12.87 10.50
CA PHE A 20 4.20 12.15 9.24
C PHE A 20 3.19 12.81 8.30
N LEU A 21 1.98 13.07 8.79
CA LEU A 21 0.93 13.71 8.00
C LEU A 21 1.29 15.14 7.60
N ALA A 22 2.01 15.87 8.46
CA ALA A 22 2.47 17.21 8.13
C ALA A 22 3.45 17.20 6.95
N VAL A 23 4.39 16.25 6.92
CA VAL A 23 5.32 16.08 5.79
C VAL A 23 4.57 15.67 4.52
N VAL A 24 3.63 14.73 4.60
CA VAL A 24 2.80 14.33 3.44
C VAL A 24 2.04 15.54 2.88
N LEU A 25 1.35 16.29 3.73
CA LEU A 25 0.57 17.46 3.32
C LEU A 25 1.45 18.56 2.74
N GLU A 26 2.61 18.81 3.33
CA GLU A 26 3.57 19.78 2.81
C GLU A 26 3.95 19.48 1.35
N HIS A 27 4.25 18.22 1.04
CA HIS A 27 4.57 17.79 -0.34
C HIS A 27 3.36 17.93 -1.28
N LEU A 28 2.17 17.50 -0.85
CA LEU A 28 0.97 17.54 -1.67
C LEU A 28 0.42 18.97 -1.91
N GLN A 29 0.69 19.91 -1.00
CA GLN A 29 0.23 21.30 -1.11
C GLN A 29 1.18 22.20 -1.88
N ARG A 30 2.50 21.94 -1.80
CA ARG A 30 3.53 22.85 -2.34
C ARG A 30 4.10 22.40 -3.68
N GLY A 31 3.98 21.11 -4.02
CA GLY A 31 4.67 20.50 -5.15
C GLY A 31 3.85 20.44 -6.44
N PRO A 32 4.51 20.02 -7.55
CA PRO A 32 3.81 19.51 -8.74
C PRO A 32 2.95 18.30 -8.37
N ASP A 33 2.10 17.84 -9.29
CA ASP A 33 1.30 16.64 -9.06
C ASP A 33 2.23 15.45 -8.76
N THR A 34 2.13 14.94 -7.53
CA THR A 34 3.10 14.00 -6.96
C THR A 34 2.37 12.81 -6.34
N LEU A 35 2.94 11.61 -6.51
CA LEU A 35 2.65 10.45 -5.68
C LEU A 35 3.69 10.38 -4.56
N VAL A 36 3.24 10.67 -3.34
CA VAL A 36 4.05 10.59 -2.11
C VAL A 36 4.04 9.15 -1.60
N LEU A 37 5.24 8.63 -1.37
CA LEU A 37 5.53 7.29 -0.87
C LEU A 37 6.44 7.38 0.35
N CYS A 38 6.34 6.40 1.24
CA CYS A 38 7.30 6.22 2.31
C CYS A 38 7.59 4.73 2.49
N ARG A 39 8.87 4.39 2.67
CA ARG A 39 9.26 3.03 3.03
C ARG A 39 8.91 2.75 4.48
N SER A 40 8.40 1.57 4.74
CA SER A 40 8.19 1.08 6.09
C SER A 40 9.49 0.55 6.71
N ALA A 41 9.65 0.75 8.01
CA ALA A 41 10.64 0.03 8.80
C ALA A 41 9.94 -1.07 9.62
N ASP A 42 10.41 -2.30 9.50
CA ASP A 42 9.83 -3.46 10.17
C ASP A 42 10.26 -3.50 11.63
N LEU A 43 9.28 -3.52 12.54
CA LEU A 43 9.53 -3.86 13.93
C LEU A 43 9.78 -5.37 14.07
N SER A 44 10.59 -5.74 15.06
CA SER A 44 10.78 -7.15 15.40
C SER A 44 9.57 -7.70 16.16
N ARG A 45 9.46 -9.03 16.23
CA ARG A 45 8.45 -9.73 17.05
C ARG A 45 8.48 -9.28 18.53
N ASP A 46 9.67 -8.96 19.03
CA ASP A 46 9.90 -8.63 20.43
C ASP A 46 9.69 -7.13 20.72
N ALA A 47 9.31 -6.34 19.71
CA ALA A 47 8.97 -4.95 19.91
C ALA A 47 7.68 -4.82 20.73
N VAL A 48 7.77 -4.16 21.88
CA VAL A 48 6.63 -3.86 22.75
C VAL A 48 6.11 -2.48 22.39
N LEU A 49 4.89 -2.43 21.87
CA LEU A 49 4.19 -1.18 21.59
C LEU A 49 3.37 -0.75 22.82
N PRO A 50 3.46 0.52 23.24
CA PRO A 50 2.55 1.05 24.24
C PRO A 50 1.09 1.02 23.76
N ALA A 51 0.16 0.74 24.66
CA ALA A 51 -1.26 0.62 24.33
C ALA A 51 -1.95 1.98 24.12
N ASN A 52 -1.38 3.07 24.63
CA ASN A 52 -1.94 4.42 24.50
C ASN A 52 -1.04 5.32 23.64
N GLY A 53 -1.66 6.31 23.00
CA GLY A 53 -0.97 7.22 22.08
C GLY A 53 0.09 8.10 22.74
N GLY A 54 -0.09 8.47 24.01
CA GLY A 54 0.88 9.31 24.73
C GLY A 54 2.21 8.59 24.96
N ASP A 55 2.17 7.36 25.46
CA ASP A 55 3.37 6.56 25.64
C ASP A 55 3.99 6.15 24.30
N LEU A 56 3.17 5.87 23.29
CA LEU A 56 3.64 5.57 21.94
C LEU A 56 4.43 6.73 21.34
N LEU A 57 3.97 7.97 21.54
CA LEU A 57 4.66 9.18 21.13
C LEU A 57 6.06 9.26 21.75
N HIS A 58 6.19 9.02 23.06
CA HIS A 58 7.49 9.01 23.75
C HIS A 58 8.39 7.83 23.33
N ALA A 59 7.81 6.69 22.99
CA ALA A 59 8.54 5.49 22.60
C ALA A 59 8.95 5.47 21.11
N PHE A 60 8.44 6.37 20.28
CA PHE A 60 8.57 6.29 18.83
C PHE A 60 10.03 6.24 18.36
N ASP A 61 10.88 7.13 18.85
CA ASP A 61 12.30 7.18 18.41
C ASP A 61 13.07 5.92 18.81
N ARG A 62 12.78 5.39 20.00
CA ARG A 62 13.32 4.10 20.42
C ARG A 62 12.85 2.98 19.49
N LEU A 63 11.55 2.88 19.22
CA LEU A 63 10.99 1.88 18.30
C LEU A 63 11.61 1.98 16.90
N ARG A 64 11.75 3.21 16.38
CA ARG A 64 12.40 3.49 15.09
C ARG A 64 13.85 3.01 15.05
N SER A 65 14.62 3.21 16.12
CA SER A 65 16.03 2.77 16.21
C SER A 65 16.18 1.24 16.16
N LEU A 66 15.14 0.50 16.53
CA LEU A 66 15.11 -0.97 16.54
C LEU A 66 14.52 -1.56 15.25
N ALA A 67 13.94 -0.72 14.39
CA ALA A 67 13.25 -1.15 13.18
C ALA A 67 14.21 -1.31 11.99
N VAL A 68 13.91 -2.26 11.10
CA VAL A 68 14.71 -2.51 9.89
C VAL A 68 14.01 -1.90 8.69
N LEU A 69 14.64 -0.89 8.09
CA LEU A 69 14.09 -0.23 6.89
C LEU A 69 13.98 -1.22 5.73
N ARG A 70 12.78 -1.33 5.14
CA ARG A 70 12.55 -2.17 3.96
C ARG A 70 13.33 -1.64 2.76
N GLY A 71 13.62 -2.54 1.81
CA GLY A 71 14.14 -2.17 0.50
C GLY A 71 13.16 -1.28 -0.27
N ARG A 72 13.64 -0.65 -1.36
CA ARG A 72 12.80 0.14 -2.27
C ARG A 72 11.97 -0.73 -3.24
N SER A 73 11.93 -2.04 -3.05
CA SER A 73 11.15 -2.97 -3.87
C SER A 73 9.83 -3.31 -3.17
N GLY A 74 8.68 -3.10 -3.84
CA GLY A 74 7.33 -3.32 -3.28
C GLY A 74 6.74 -2.05 -2.67
N THR A 75 6.61 -1.00 -3.47
CA THR A 75 6.81 0.38 -3.01
C THR A 75 5.60 1.06 -2.36
N GLY A 76 5.69 1.20 -1.04
CA GLY A 76 5.05 2.28 -0.27
C GLY A 76 3.96 1.78 0.65
N GLY A 77 4.31 1.53 1.92
CA GLY A 77 3.31 1.27 2.95
C GLY A 77 2.29 2.40 3.09
N ILE A 78 2.60 3.57 2.50
CA ILE A 78 1.61 4.56 2.06
C ILE A 78 1.67 4.83 0.55
N GLN A 79 0.54 5.26 0.01
CA GLN A 79 0.46 5.95 -1.29
C GLN A 79 -0.48 7.16 -1.14
N ALA A 80 0.05 8.38 -1.30
CA ALA A 80 -0.73 9.61 -1.16
C ALA A 80 -0.59 10.53 -2.38
N ALA A 81 -1.70 11.03 -2.89
CA ALA A 81 -1.74 11.93 -4.04
C ALA A 81 -3.03 12.77 -4.05
N ARG A 82 -3.18 13.63 -5.06
CA ARG A 82 -4.46 14.29 -5.33
C ARG A 82 -5.56 13.25 -5.56
N ARG A 83 -6.75 13.54 -5.03
CA ARG A 83 -7.93 12.70 -5.24
C ARG A 83 -8.20 12.48 -6.74
N SER A 84 -8.03 13.51 -7.56
CA SER A 84 -8.23 13.44 -9.01
C SER A 84 -7.41 12.33 -9.67
N PHE A 85 -6.16 12.10 -9.25
CA PHE A 85 -5.32 11.03 -9.78
C PHE A 85 -5.94 9.65 -9.57
N PHE A 86 -6.35 9.33 -8.33
CA PHE A 86 -6.97 8.03 -8.03
C PHE A 86 -8.25 7.79 -8.84
N PHE A 87 -9.01 8.84 -9.12
CA PHE A 87 -10.22 8.76 -9.94
C PHE A 87 -9.90 8.65 -11.44
N GLN A 88 -8.87 9.36 -11.92
CA GLN A 88 -8.39 9.27 -13.30
C GLN A 88 -7.94 7.84 -13.64
N VAL A 89 -7.24 7.19 -12.72
CA VAL A 89 -6.73 5.83 -12.92
C VAL A 89 -7.68 4.73 -12.44
N ARG A 90 -8.84 5.12 -11.89
CA ARG A 90 -9.87 4.24 -11.33
C ARG A 90 -9.34 3.31 -10.23
N GLY A 91 -8.64 3.86 -9.25
CA GLY A 91 -8.16 3.15 -8.07
C GLY A 91 -7.13 2.06 -8.40
N TYR A 92 -7.09 0.99 -7.60
CA TYR A 92 -6.28 -0.20 -7.91
C TYR A 92 -6.94 -1.01 -9.05
N ASP A 93 -6.13 -1.75 -9.82
CA ASP A 93 -6.66 -2.72 -10.79
C ASP A 93 -7.39 -3.84 -10.03
N GLU A 94 -8.70 -3.94 -10.22
CA GLU A 94 -9.58 -4.86 -9.48
C GLU A 94 -9.33 -6.33 -9.89
N ASP A 95 -8.64 -6.59 -11.01
CA ASP A 95 -8.22 -7.93 -11.41
C ASP A 95 -7.00 -8.44 -10.60
N LEU A 96 -6.33 -7.54 -9.86
CA LEU A 96 -5.20 -7.89 -9.00
C LEU A 96 -5.72 -8.45 -7.66
N LEU A 97 -6.05 -9.74 -7.67
CA LEU A 97 -6.60 -10.42 -6.51
C LEU A 97 -5.49 -10.80 -5.52
N TRP A 98 -5.82 -10.84 -4.21
CA TRP A 98 -4.89 -11.21 -3.14
C TRP A 98 -3.76 -10.19 -2.95
N TRP A 99 -2.50 -10.56 -3.17
CA TRP A 99 -1.34 -9.76 -2.83
C TRP A 99 -0.25 -9.74 -3.90
N GLY A 100 0.46 -8.62 -3.96
CA GLY A 100 1.63 -8.39 -4.79
C GLY A 100 1.30 -7.73 -6.13
N ALA A 101 2.16 -6.80 -6.55
CA ALA A 101 2.07 -5.96 -7.75
C ALA A 101 1.19 -4.70 -7.65
N MET A 102 0.25 -4.59 -6.71
CA MET A 102 -0.61 -3.40 -6.57
C MET A 102 0.19 -2.10 -6.42
N ASP A 103 1.18 -2.10 -5.54
CA ASP A 103 1.95 -0.90 -5.24
C ASP A 103 2.76 -0.44 -6.46
N GLY A 104 3.43 -1.39 -7.12
CA GLY A 104 4.23 -1.12 -8.31
C GLY A 104 3.37 -0.71 -9.51
N ASP A 105 2.18 -1.32 -9.66
CA ASP A 105 1.21 -0.93 -10.68
C ASP A 105 0.73 0.51 -10.48
N MET A 106 0.39 0.90 -9.25
CA MET A 106 -0.03 2.28 -8.94
C MET A 106 1.10 3.29 -9.18
N VAL A 107 2.34 2.96 -8.82
CA VAL A 107 3.51 3.82 -9.12
C VAL A 107 3.71 3.98 -10.62
N ASN A 108 3.64 2.89 -11.38
CA ASN A 108 3.73 2.94 -12.84
C ASN A 108 2.63 3.81 -13.46
N ARG A 109 1.39 3.69 -12.98
CA ARG A 109 0.28 4.52 -13.45
C ARG A 109 0.40 5.99 -13.03
N ALA A 110 0.96 6.28 -11.86
CA ALA A 110 1.31 7.66 -11.49
C ALA A 110 2.31 8.27 -12.48
N GLN A 111 3.37 7.53 -12.84
CA GLN A 111 4.34 8.00 -13.84
C GLN A 111 3.70 8.21 -15.22
N LEU A 112 2.81 7.31 -15.66
CA LEU A 112 2.06 7.48 -16.91
C LEU A 112 1.11 8.69 -16.90
N ALA A 113 0.57 9.04 -15.73
CA ALA A 113 -0.21 10.26 -15.55
C ALA A 113 0.65 11.53 -15.43
N GLY A 114 1.98 11.40 -15.47
CA GLY A 114 2.92 12.52 -15.37
C GLY A 114 3.17 12.99 -13.93
N LEU A 115 2.85 12.17 -12.92
CA LEU A 115 3.16 12.49 -11.52
C LEU A 115 4.63 12.24 -11.21
N ASP A 116 5.20 13.13 -10.40
CA ASP A 116 6.49 12.88 -9.76
C ASP A 116 6.35 11.82 -8.66
N ILE A 117 7.38 11.00 -8.47
CA ILE A 117 7.43 9.99 -7.41
C ILE A 117 8.32 10.50 -6.28
N CYS A 118 7.71 10.84 -5.14
CA CYS A 118 8.41 11.42 -4.00
C CYS A 118 8.50 10.43 -2.84
N TRP A 119 9.72 10.20 -2.36
CA TRP A 119 10.04 9.34 -1.22
C TRP A 119 10.38 10.20 -0.01
N ILE A 120 9.67 10.04 1.11
CA ILE A 120 9.77 10.94 2.28
C ILE A 120 10.40 10.30 3.53
N GLU A 121 10.96 9.09 3.43
CA GLU A 121 11.51 8.35 4.59
C GLU A 121 12.77 8.98 5.23
N ASP A 122 13.34 10.00 4.61
CA ASP A 122 14.44 10.80 5.15
C ASP A 122 13.93 11.92 6.08
N ARG A 123 12.71 12.43 5.86
CA ARG A 123 12.08 13.51 6.64
C ARG A 123 11.11 13.02 7.71
N THR A 124 10.58 11.81 7.55
CA THR A 124 9.66 11.19 8.49
C THR A 124 9.83 9.67 8.51
N ALA A 125 9.00 8.95 9.26
CA ALA A 125 9.06 7.51 9.34
C ALA A 125 7.69 6.88 9.55
N MET A 126 7.55 5.66 9.05
CA MET A 126 6.46 4.76 9.40
C MET A 126 7.07 3.42 9.83
N LEU A 127 6.54 2.86 10.91
CA LEU A 127 6.95 1.57 11.42
C LEU A 127 5.82 0.57 11.14
N HIS A 128 6.16 -0.55 10.54
CA HIS A 128 5.21 -1.62 10.31
C HIS A 128 5.26 -2.56 11.51
N GLN A 129 4.10 -2.79 12.13
CA GLN A 129 4.01 -3.68 13.28
C GLN A 129 4.37 -5.10 12.87
N TRP A 130 5.05 -5.81 13.76
CA TRP A 130 5.30 -7.21 13.51
C TRP A 130 3.99 -7.99 13.61
N HIS A 131 3.74 -8.83 12.62
CA HIS A 131 2.73 -9.87 12.67
C HIS A 131 3.26 -11.12 11.96
N PRO A 132 2.73 -12.33 12.24
CA PRO A 132 3.08 -13.53 11.49
C PRO A 132 2.91 -13.28 9.99
N ARG A 133 3.91 -13.66 9.19
CA ARG A 133 3.86 -13.49 7.73
C ARG A 133 2.59 -14.13 7.17
N LYS A 134 2.00 -13.52 6.15
CA LYS A 134 0.70 -13.90 5.57
C LYS A 134 0.61 -15.40 5.18
N ALA A 135 1.72 -16.01 4.71
CA ALA A 135 1.77 -17.44 4.41
C ALA A 135 1.81 -18.36 5.65
N ALA A 136 2.25 -17.87 6.82
CA ALA A 136 2.27 -18.63 8.06
C ALA A 136 0.87 -18.86 8.65
N GLY A 137 -0.12 -18.06 8.24
CA GLY A 137 -1.54 -18.30 8.55
C GLY A 137 -2.21 -19.32 7.62
N LEU A 138 -1.60 -19.62 6.46
CA LEU A 138 -2.11 -20.59 5.50
C LEU A 138 -1.64 -21.99 5.92
N ARG A 139 -2.52 -22.74 6.60
CA ARG A 139 -2.19 -24.04 7.21
C ARG A 139 -2.07 -25.18 6.19
N HIS A 140 -2.61 -25.00 4.98
CA HIS A 140 -2.67 -26.03 3.94
C HIS A 140 -1.74 -25.70 2.78
N GLN A 141 -0.98 -26.69 2.30
CA GLN A 141 -0.06 -26.53 1.16
C GLN A 141 -0.76 -26.01 -0.10
N ALA A 142 -2.02 -26.41 -0.32
CA ALA A 142 -2.84 -25.92 -1.43
C ALA A 142 -3.05 -24.40 -1.37
N ALA A 143 -3.36 -23.84 -0.19
CA ALA A 143 -3.56 -22.40 -0.02
C ALA A 143 -2.24 -21.61 -0.23
N VAL A 144 -1.10 -22.18 0.19
CA VAL A 144 0.21 -21.58 -0.10
C VAL A 144 0.52 -21.58 -1.60
N ALA A 145 0.16 -22.67 -2.31
CA ALA A 145 0.34 -22.76 -3.76
C ALA A 145 -0.56 -21.76 -4.51
N GLU A 146 -1.81 -21.64 -4.10
CA GLU A 146 -2.78 -20.67 -4.65
C GLU A 146 -2.28 -19.24 -4.45
N ALA A 147 -1.84 -18.88 -3.25
CA ALA A 147 -1.25 -17.57 -2.96
C ALA A 147 -0.05 -17.23 -3.85
N ARG A 148 0.84 -18.21 -4.09
CA ARG A 148 2.00 -18.05 -5.00
C ARG A 148 1.57 -17.92 -6.46
N GLN A 149 0.53 -18.64 -6.86
CA GLN A 149 -0.04 -18.51 -8.20
C GLN A 149 -0.69 -17.15 -8.39
N ALA A 150 -1.44 -16.66 -7.40
CA ALA A 150 -2.03 -15.32 -7.40
C ALA A 150 -0.97 -14.25 -7.53
N TRP A 151 0.08 -14.31 -6.71
CA TRP A 151 1.20 -13.38 -6.81
C TRP A 151 1.81 -13.37 -8.23
N ARG A 152 2.12 -14.55 -8.79
CA ARG A 152 2.69 -14.64 -10.16
C ARG A 152 1.75 -14.09 -11.22
N ARG A 153 0.46 -14.40 -11.13
CA ARG A 153 -0.58 -13.87 -12.01
C ARG A 153 -0.66 -12.35 -11.94
N ASN A 154 -0.68 -11.77 -10.74
CA ASN A 154 -0.75 -10.32 -10.56
C ASN A 154 0.45 -9.61 -11.17
N HIS A 155 1.66 -10.14 -10.96
CA HIS A 155 2.87 -9.59 -11.58
C HIS A 155 2.89 -9.76 -13.11
N ALA A 156 2.30 -10.84 -13.64
CA ALA A 156 2.14 -11.01 -15.08
C ALA A 156 1.12 -10.01 -15.65
N LEU A 157 -0.03 -9.84 -14.98
CA LEU A 157 -1.06 -8.88 -15.34
C LEU A 157 -0.50 -7.46 -15.32
N ALA A 158 0.05 -7.00 -14.20
CA ALA A 158 0.62 -5.65 -14.07
C ALA A 158 1.65 -5.35 -15.18
N ARG A 159 2.50 -6.33 -15.53
CA ARG A 159 3.48 -6.17 -16.63
C ARG A 159 2.84 -6.12 -18.01
N SER A 160 1.89 -6.99 -18.33
CA SER A 160 1.20 -6.94 -19.64
C SER A 160 0.38 -5.65 -19.79
N ARG A 161 0.05 -5.03 -18.67
CA ARG A 161 -0.73 -3.82 -18.50
C ARG A 161 0.13 -2.57 -18.22
N ALA A 162 1.45 -2.64 -18.34
CA ALA A 162 2.32 -1.53 -17.95
C ALA A 162 2.10 -0.24 -18.75
N ALA A 163 1.49 -0.28 -19.94
CA ALA A 163 1.27 0.89 -20.79
C ALA A 163 -0.14 1.49 -20.73
N VAL A 164 -1.08 0.94 -19.95
CA VAL A 164 -2.43 1.53 -19.85
C VAL A 164 -2.63 2.17 -18.49
N LEU A 165 -3.01 3.44 -18.54
CA LEU A 165 -3.19 4.30 -17.40
C LEU A 165 -4.48 4.01 -16.62
N CYS A 166 -5.59 3.78 -17.33
CA CYS A 166 -6.91 3.59 -16.75
C CYS A 166 -7.30 2.11 -16.78
N ARG A 167 -7.85 1.61 -15.66
CA ARG A 167 -8.25 0.20 -15.47
C ARG A 167 -9.73 0.12 -15.09
N ASN A 168 -10.27 -1.09 -14.94
CA ASN A 168 -11.65 -1.29 -14.47
C ASN A 168 -12.69 -0.65 -15.42
N GLU A 169 -12.57 -0.94 -16.73
CA GLU A 169 -13.45 -0.38 -17.77
C GLU A 169 -14.90 -0.85 -17.66
N ALA A 170 -15.10 -2.07 -17.15
CA ALA A 170 -16.40 -2.74 -17.02
C ALA A 170 -17.28 -2.24 -15.85
N GLY A 171 -16.86 -1.19 -15.15
CA GLY A 171 -17.60 -0.60 -14.02
C GLY A 171 -16.74 -0.52 -12.76
N TRP A 172 -16.01 0.58 -12.62
CA TRP A 172 -15.14 0.82 -11.47
C TRP A 172 -15.93 1.02 -10.16
N GLY A 173 -15.51 0.37 -9.09
CA GLY A 173 -16.10 0.54 -7.76
C GLY A 173 -17.45 -0.17 -7.60
N HIS A 174 -17.88 -0.93 -8.60
CA HIS A 174 -18.99 -1.85 -8.44
C HIS A 174 -18.46 -3.18 -7.91
N PRO A 175 -19.08 -3.78 -6.88
CA PRO A 175 -18.69 -5.12 -6.46
C PRO A 175 -18.80 -6.05 -7.67
N ALA A 176 -17.72 -6.76 -7.97
CA ALA A 176 -17.75 -7.82 -8.96
C ALA A 176 -18.94 -8.75 -8.63
N PRO A 177 -19.72 -9.21 -9.62
CA PRO A 177 -20.76 -10.18 -9.37
C PRO A 177 -20.14 -11.35 -8.60
N ALA A 178 -20.76 -11.73 -7.48
CA ALA A 178 -20.24 -12.75 -6.59
C ALA A 178 -19.83 -13.96 -7.43
N ILE A 179 -18.53 -14.27 -7.46
CA ILE A 179 -18.06 -15.52 -8.04
C ILE A 179 -18.68 -16.59 -7.16
N ALA A 180 -19.69 -17.30 -7.68
CA ALA A 180 -20.19 -18.50 -7.05
C ALA A 180 -18.99 -19.42 -6.89
N LEU A 181 -18.48 -19.53 -5.66
CA LEU A 181 -17.64 -20.64 -5.29
C LEU A 181 -18.52 -21.85 -5.51
N SER A 182 -18.32 -22.55 -6.62
CA SER A 182 -19.01 -23.80 -6.91
C SER A 182 -18.72 -24.71 -5.73
N GLY A 183 -19.73 -24.89 -4.87
CA GLY A 183 -19.71 -25.84 -3.78
C GLY A 183 -19.31 -27.18 -4.36
N ASN A 184 -18.23 -27.74 -3.82
CA ASN A 184 -17.89 -29.12 -4.07
C ASN A 184 -18.85 -29.94 -3.21
N ASP A 185 -20.06 -30.16 -3.72
CA ASP A 185 -20.97 -31.17 -3.20
C ASP A 185 -20.37 -32.54 -3.57
N GLY A 186 -19.77 -33.18 -2.57
CA GLY A 186 -19.31 -34.56 -2.59
C GLY A 186 -19.51 -35.18 -1.22
#